data_AF-B9NWW9-F1
#
_entry.id   AF-B9NWW9-F1
#
_cell.length_a   1.000
_cell.length_b   1.000
_cell.length_c   1.000
_cell.angle_alpha   90.00
_cell.angle_beta   90.00
_cell.angle_gamma   90.00
#
_symmetry.space_group_name_H-M   'P 1'
#
loop_
_entity.id
_entity.type
_entity.pdbx_description
1 polymer ?
#
loop_
_entity_poly.entity_id
_entity_poly.type
_entity_poly.pdbx_seq_one_letter_code
_entity_poly.pdbx_strand_id
1 'polypeptide(L)'
;MLVPFSMEKASPVGKSFVAPIHDDGKMVFVSLSTLKPIEFGAVVYVGRDVSVEDVFAKIVESGTKVLPSVDEQISVLQDYLDCLPKLKIGDVVRLGFDSDGSVQLEKQKKPKPNKGNRNLP
;
A
#
# COMPACT_ATOMS: atom_id res chain seq x y z
N MET A 1 -2.35 -6.29 -5.25
CA MET A 1 -1.81 -5.94 -3.92
C MET A 1 -0.70 -4.91 -4.06
N LEU A 2 -0.32 -4.22 -2.98
CA LEU A 2 0.78 -3.27 -2.96
C LEU A 2 1.94 -3.76 -2.09
N VAL A 3 3.18 -3.46 -2.49
CA VAL A 3 4.40 -3.62 -1.68
C VAL A 3 5.01 -2.26 -1.35
N PRO A 4 5.77 -2.10 -0.26
CA PRO A 4 6.40 -0.82 0.04
C PRO A 4 7.34 -0.38 -1.08
N PHE A 5 7.33 0.91 -1.40
CA PHE A 5 8.16 1.49 -2.45
C PHE A 5 8.90 2.72 -1.94
N SER A 6 10.17 2.85 -2.32
CA SER A 6 10.98 4.04 -2.03
C SER A 6 11.13 4.87 -3.30
N MET A 7 10.68 6.13 -3.26
CA MET A 7 10.90 7.08 -4.34
C MET A 7 12.38 7.42 -4.51
N GLU A 8 13.13 7.53 -3.41
CA GLU A 8 14.57 7.81 -3.44
C GLU A 8 15.35 6.70 -4.18
N LYS A 9 15.04 5.44 -3.89
CA LYS A 9 15.70 4.28 -4.52
C LYS A 9 15.03 3.84 -5.83
N ALA A 10 13.93 4.48 -6.21
CA ALA A 10 13.07 4.10 -7.33
C ALA A 10 12.76 2.58 -7.39
N SER A 11 12.61 1.93 -6.24
CA SER A 11 12.48 0.47 -6.14
C SER A 11 11.63 0.03 -4.95
N PRO A 12 11.01 -1.17 -5.02
CA PRO A 12 10.37 -1.79 -3.87
C PRO A 12 11.35 -1.97 -2.71
N VAL A 13 10.89 -1.71 -1.49
CA VAL A 13 11.69 -1.87 -0.27
C VAL A 13 11.05 -2.91 0.64
N GLY A 14 11.73 -4.04 0.82
CA GLY A 14 11.21 -5.16 1.60
C GLY A 14 10.35 -6.14 0.79
N LYS A 15 9.82 -7.15 1.48
CA LYS A 15 9.05 -8.27 0.89
C LYS A 15 7.62 -8.36 1.45
N SER A 16 7.18 -7.31 2.13
CA SER A 16 5.87 -7.27 2.78
C SER A 16 4.82 -6.66 1.87
N PHE A 17 3.56 -6.85 2.24
CA PHE A 17 2.46 -6.09 1.67
C PHE A 17 2.17 -4.86 2.52
N VAL A 18 1.60 -3.85 1.87
CA VAL A 18 1.05 -2.68 2.57
C VAL A 18 -0.48 -2.72 2.54
N ALA A 19 -1.06 -2.25 3.63
CA ALA A 19 -2.49 -2.02 3.76
C ALA A 19 -2.74 -0.67 4.46
N PRO A 20 -3.85 0.01 4.18
CA PRO A 20 -4.26 1.18 4.93
C PRO A 20 -4.68 0.76 6.34
N ILE A 21 -4.11 1.38 7.36
CA ILE A 21 -4.47 1.17 8.76
C ILE A 21 -4.55 2.53 9.46
N HIS A 22 -5.48 2.65 10.39
CA HIS A 22 -5.51 3.77 11.32
C HIS A 22 -4.34 3.69 12.30
N ASP A 23 -3.49 4.72 12.27
CA ASP A 23 -2.39 4.94 13.20
C ASP A 23 -2.52 6.35 13.79
N ASP A 24 -2.67 6.44 15.11
CA ASP A 24 -2.82 7.71 15.86
C ASP A 24 -3.87 8.68 15.26
N GLY A 25 -5.03 8.15 14.89
CA GLY A 25 -6.14 8.94 14.33
C GLY A 25 -5.94 9.38 12.87
N LYS A 26 -4.90 8.86 12.20
CA LYS A 26 -4.66 9.10 10.77
C LYS A 26 -4.61 7.77 10.04
N MET A 27 -5.20 7.74 8.86
CA MET A 27 -5.05 6.58 7.99
C MET A 27 -3.74 6.66 7.22
N VAL A 28 -2.91 5.63 7.35
CA VAL A 28 -1.60 5.54 6.69
C VAL A 28 -1.41 4.16 6.09
N PHE A 29 -0.56 4.03 5.08
CA PHE A 29 -0.10 2.70 4.70
C PHE A 29 0.85 2.16 5.75
N VAL A 30 0.66 0.91 6.11
CA VAL A 30 1.55 0.18 7.03
C VAL A 30 2.02 -1.10 6.37
N SER A 31 3.30 -1.41 6.54
CA SER A 31 3.87 -2.70 6.18
C SER A 31 3.39 -3.78 7.16
N LEU A 32 2.66 -4.78 6.67
CA LEU A 32 2.03 -5.82 7.50
C LEU A 32 3.01 -6.73 8.24
N SER A 33 4.29 -6.74 7.85
CA SER A 33 5.31 -7.53 8.55
C SER A 33 6.14 -6.73 9.55
N THR A 34 6.19 -5.40 9.42
CA THR A 34 7.06 -4.57 10.26
C THR A 34 6.29 -3.54 11.09
N LEU A 35 5.00 -3.36 10.83
CA LEU A 35 4.15 -2.32 11.42
C LEU A 35 4.71 -0.90 11.27
N LYS A 36 5.50 -0.69 10.21
CA LYS A 36 6.09 0.61 9.94
C LYS A 36 5.22 1.36 8.94
N PRO A 37 4.94 2.66 9.18
CA PRO A 37 4.32 3.51 8.19
C PRO A 37 5.15 3.54 6.91
N ILE A 38 4.45 3.44 5.78
CA ILE A 38 5.01 3.48 4.43
C ILE A 38 4.32 4.63 3.71
N GLU A 39 5.06 5.44 2.98
CA GLU A 39 4.47 6.55 2.23
C GLU A 39 3.92 6.10 0.86
N PHE A 40 4.64 5.20 0.18
CA PHE A 40 4.31 4.76 -1.17
C PHE A 40 4.20 3.25 -1.29
N GLY A 41 3.18 2.79 -2.03
CA GLY A 41 2.99 1.40 -2.41
C GLY A 41 3.18 1.20 -3.92
N ALA A 42 3.83 0.13 -4.33
CA ALA A 42 3.89 -0.29 -5.73
C ALA A 42 2.98 -1.49 -5.99
N VAL A 43 2.21 -1.43 -7.07
CA VAL A 43 1.27 -2.49 -7.46
C VAL A 43 2.04 -3.74 -7.89
N VAL A 44 1.68 -4.88 -7.31
CA VAL A 44 2.22 -6.20 -7.64
C VAL A 44 1.11 -7.20 -7.88
N TYR A 45 1.44 -8.21 -8.69
CA TYR A 45 0.63 -9.40 -8.87
C TYR A 45 0.95 -10.43 -7.79
N VAL A 46 -0.10 -11.03 -7.22
CA VAL A 46 -0.01 -11.98 -6.10
C VAL A 46 -0.33 -13.42 -6.50
N GLY A 47 -0.75 -13.69 -7.74
CA GLY A 47 -1.04 -15.04 -8.20
C GLY A 47 -2.36 -15.65 -7.68
N ARG A 48 -3.12 -14.89 -6.88
CA ARG A 48 -4.41 -15.28 -6.32
C ARG A 48 -5.28 -14.06 -6.07
N ASP A 49 -6.58 -14.29 -5.98
CA ASP A 49 -7.50 -13.30 -5.43
C ASP A 49 -7.23 -13.10 -3.94
N VAL A 50 -7.34 -11.85 -3.50
CA VAL A 50 -7.13 -11.45 -2.10
C VAL A 50 -8.39 -10.73 -1.68
N SER A 51 -9.07 -11.26 -0.67
CA SER A 51 -10.31 -10.68 -0.14
C SER A 51 -10.03 -9.66 0.97
N VAL A 52 -11.07 -8.92 1.37
CA VAL A 52 -10.97 -7.99 2.52
C VAL A 52 -10.62 -8.75 3.79
N GLU A 53 -11.23 -9.92 3.98
CA GLU A 53 -11.00 -10.82 5.13
C GLU A 53 -9.56 -11.31 5.17
N ASP A 54 -8.95 -11.64 4.03
CA ASP A 54 -7.54 -12.05 3.96
C ASP A 54 -6.61 -10.95 4.49
N VAL A 55 -6.85 -9.70 4.06
CA VAL A 55 -6.03 -8.55 4.48
C VAL A 55 -6.30 -8.23 5.95
N PHE A 56 -7.56 -8.25 6.37
CA PHE A 56 -7.95 -7.98 7.75
C PHE A 56 -7.38 -9.02 8.72
N ALA A 57 -7.48 -10.32 8.39
CA ALA A 57 -6.85 -11.38 9.16
C ALA A 57 -5.34 -11.15 9.29
N LYS A 58 -4.67 -10.72 8.22
CA LYS A 58 -3.25 -10.38 8.25
C LYS A 58 -2.93 -9.19 9.17
N ILE A 59 -3.80 -8.18 9.20
CA ILE A 59 -3.67 -7.03 10.11
C ILE A 59 -3.80 -7.50 11.57
N VAL A 60 -4.79 -8.33 11.88
CA VAL A 60 -4.98 -8.89 13.23
C VAL A 60 -3.79 -9.77 13.64
N GLU A 61 -3.33 -10.65 12.75
CA GLU A 61 -2.14 -11.49 12.97
C GLU A 61 -0.86 -10.68 13.22
N SER A 62 -0.75 -9.51 12.58
CA SER A 62 0.41 -8.63 12.76
C SER A 62 0.46 -7.96 14.14
N GLY A 63 -0.61 -8.07 14.94
CA GLY A 63 -0.74 -7.42 16.24
C GLY A 63 -1.03 -5.93 16.16
N THR A 64 -1.41 -5.42 14.97
CA THR A 64 -1.80 -4.02 14.81
C THR A 64 -3.14 -3.78 15.50
N LYS A 65 -3.24 -2.71 16.27
CA LYS A 65 -4.52 -2.32 16.87
C LYS A 65 -5.42 -1.76 15.78
N VAL A 66 -6.50 -2.47 15.50
CA VAL A 66 -7.62 -1.95 14.71
C VAL A 66 -8.41 -1.00 15.62
N LEU A 67 -8.11 0.29 15.54
CA LEU A 67 -8.80 1.34 16.28
C LEU A 67 -9.13 2.47 15.29
N PRO A 68 -10.31 3.11 15.36
CA PRO A 68 -11.30 3.02 16.44
C PRO A 68 -12.43 2.00 16.22
N SER A 69 -12.70 1.56 14.98
CA SER A 69 -13.79 0.64 14.65
C SER A 69 -13.37 -0.43 13.64
N VAL A 70 -13.81 -1.68 13.86
CA VAL A 70 -13.62 -2.79 12.92
C VAL A 70 -14.37 -2.54 11.62
N ASP A 71 -15.60 -2.03 11.69
CA ASP A 71 -16.44 -1.78 10.52
C ASP A 71 -15.83 -0.69 9.62
N GLU A 72 -15.28 0.38 10.21
CA GLU A 72 -14.56 1.41 9.47
C GLU A 72 -13.32 0.86 8.79
N GLN A 73 -12.55 0.02 9.48
CA GLN A 73 -11.38 -0.63 8.91
C GLN A 73 -11.75 -1.55 7.74
N ILE A 74 -12.85 -2.31 7.85
CA ILE A 74 -13.35 -3.16 6.77
C ILE A 74 -13.76 -2.31 5.56
N SER A 75 -14.51 -1.23 5.77
CA SER A 75 -14.92 -0.30 4.71
C SER A 75 -13.71 0.28 3.97
N VAL A 76 -12.68 0.69 4.71
CA VAL A 76 -11.44 1.23 4.15
C VAL A 76 -10.69 0.20 3.33
N LEU A 77 -10.63 -1.05 3.81
CA LEU A 77 -9.98 -2.14 3.08
C LEU A 77 -10.75 -2.49 1.80
N GLN A 78 -12.08 -2.40 1.83
CA GLN A 78 -12.94 -2.60 0.67
C GLN A 78 -12.64 -1.54 -0.41
N ASP A 79 -12.71 -0.26 -0.06
CA ASP A 79 -12.39 0.85 -0.97
C ASP A 79 -10.97 0.72 -1.55
N TYR A 80 -10.02 0.35 -0.70
CA TYR A 80 -8.64 0.09 -1.10
C TYR A 80 -8.53 -1.03 -2.13
N LEU A 81 -9.16 -2.18 -1.89
CA LEU A 81 -9.12 -3.31 -2.82
C LEU A 81 -9.86 -2.98 -4.12
N ASP A 82 -10.95 -2.22 -4.08
CA ASP A 82 -11.70 -1.76 -5.26
C ASP A 82 -10.93 -0.76 -6.12
N CYS A 83 -9.95 -0.06 -5.54
CA CYS A 83 -9.03 0.79 -6.28
C CYS A 83 -7.94 0.01 -7.02
N LEU A 84 -7.54 -1.17 -6.55
CA LEU A 84 -6.41 -1.91 -7.12
C LEU A 84 -6.60 -2.36 -8.58
N PRO A 85 -7.78 -2.87 -9.02
CA PRO A 85 -8.01 -3.26 -10.41
C PRO A 85 -7.87 -2.12 -11.43
N LYS A 86 -7.99 -0.87 -10.97
CA LYS A 86 -7.87 0.33 -11.82
C LYS A 86 -6.40 0.69 -12.12
N LEU A 87 -5.46 0.07 -11.41
CA LEU A 87 -4.03 0.35 -11.50
C LEU A 87 -3.30 -0.73 -12.29
N LYS A 88 -2.17 -0.37 -12.91
CA LYS A 88 -1.31 -1.34 -13.61
C LYS A 88 -0.23 -1.88 -12.69
N ILE A 89 0.22 -3.11 -12.93
CA ILE A 89 1.39 -3.67 -12.24
C ILE A 89 2.58 -2.72 -12.41
N GLY A 90 3.23 -2.44 -11.28
CA GLY A 90 4.33 -1.51 -11.20
C GLY A 90 3.90 -0.06 -11.02
N ASP A 91 2.63 0.33 -11.12
CA ASP A 91 2.22 1.69 -10.74
C ASP A 91 2.59 1.95 -9.27
N VAL A 92 3.05 3.16 -8.99
CA VAL A 92 3.37 3.61 -7.63
C VAL A 92 2.27 4.55 -7.20
N VAL A 93 1.75 4.32 -6.00
CA VAL A 93 0.63 5.07 -5.45
C VAL A 93 0.93 5.55 -4.05
N ARG A 94 0.26 6.62 -3.67
CA ARG A 94 0.15 7.11 -2.30
C ARG A 94 -1.29 6.93 -1.84
N LEU A 95 -1.50 6.74 -0.54
CA LEU A 95 -2.83 6.76 0.06
C LEU A 95 -3.37 8.20 0.06
N GLY A 96 -4.57 8.38 -0.48
CA GLY A 96 -5.32 9.63 -0.47
C GLY A 96 -6.77 9.38 -0.07
N PHE A 97 -7.54 10.47 0.07
CA PHE A 97 -8.95 10.43 0.43
C PHE A 97 -9.72 11.37 -0.48
N ASP A 98 -10.88 10.91 -0.96
CA ASP A 98 -11.82 11.76 -1.69
C ASP A 98 -12.58 12.70 -0.73
N SER A 99 -13.35 13.63 -1.30
CA SER A 99 -14.07 14.65 -0.54
C SER A 99 -15.15 14.09 0.40
N ASP A 100 -15.59 12.85 0.13
CA ASP A 100 -16.55 12.10 0.94
C ASP A 100 -15.88 11.22 2.02
N GLY A 101 -14.54 11.23 2.09
CA GLY A 101 -13.76 10.43 3.04
C GLY A 101 -13.45 9.00 2.56
N SER A 102 -13.89 8.61 1.36
CA SER A 102 -13.55 7.30 0.79
C SER A 102 -12.07 7.22 0.42
N VAL A 103 -11.51 6.00 0.46
CA VAL A 103 -10.09 5.80 0.19
C VAL A 103 -9.81 5.87 -1.31
N GLN A 104 -8.78 6.63 -1.68
CA GLN A 104 -8.29 6.71 -3.04
C GLN A 104 -6.78 6.37 -3.12
N LEU A 105 -6.37 5.83 -4.26
CA LEU A 105 -4.96 5.56 -4.58
C LEU A 105 -4.44 6.59 -5.58
N GLU A 106 -3.68 7.57 -5.08
CA GLU A 106 -3.11 8.64 -5.89
C GLU A 106 -1.86 8.15 -6.63
N LYS A 107 -1.96 8.05 -7.96
CA LYS A 107 -0.84 7.63 -8.80
C LYS A 107 0.30 8.65 -8.81
N GLN A 108 1.50 8.18 -8.51
CA GLN A 108 2.71 8.99 -8.46
C GLN A 108 3.57 8.79 -9.71
N LYS A 109 4.21 9.86 -10.18
CA LYS A 109 5.23 9.77 -11.24
C LYS A 109 6.48 9.14 -10.66
N LYS A 110 6.87 7.97 -11.18
CA LYS A 110 8.14 7.35 -10.82
C LYS A 110 9.30 8.27 -11.21
N PRO A 111 10.29 8.48 -10.31
CA PRO A 111 11.55 9.07 -10.72
C PRO A 111 12.19 8.17 -11.77
N LYS A 112 12.75 8.79 -12.83
CA LYS A 112 13.51 8.04 -13.83
C LYS A 112 14.69 7.38 -13.13
N PRO A 113 14.91 6.06 -13.29
CA PRO A 113 16.12 5.45 -12.76
C PRO A 113 17.30 6.18 -13.38
N ASN A 114 18.18 6.70 -12.53
CA ASN A 114 19.39 7.37 -12.99
C ASN A 114 20.18 6.34 -13.80
N LYS A 115 20.27 6.53 -15.13
CA LYS A 115 21.13 5.73 -15.99
C LYS A 115 22.56 6.10 -15.63
N GLY A 116 23.08 5.53 -14.54
CA GLY A 116 24.51 5.56 -14.28
C GLY A 116 25.21 5.01 -15.50
N ASN A 117 26.11 5.81 -16.09
CA ASN A 117 26.99 5.41 -17.18
C ASN A 117 27.62 4.06 -16.82
N ARG A 118 27.12 2.97 -17.40
CA ARG A 118 27.87 1.71 -17.45
C ARG A 118 28.90 1.90 -18.55
N ASN A 119 30.06 2.43 -18.17
CA ASN A 119 31.29 2.12 -18.90
C ASN A 119 31.49 0.62 -18.73
N LEU A 120 31.08 -0.15 -19.74
CA LEU A 120 31.51 -1.53 -19.89
C LEU A 120 32.99 -1.50 -20.30
N PRO A 121 33.86 -2.29 -19.65
CA PRO A 121 35.25 -2.46 -20.07
C PRO A 121 35.36 -3.16 -21.42
#